data_AF-A0A932RBJ3-F1
#
_entry.id   AF-A0A932RBJ3-F1
#
_cell.length_a   1.000
_cell.length_b   1.000
_cell.length_c   1.000
_cell.angle_alpha   90.00
_cell.angle_beta   90.00
_cell.angle_gamma   90.00
#
_symmetry.space_group_name_H-M   'P 1'
#
loop_
_entity.id
_entity.type
_entity.pdbx_description
1 polymer ?
#
loop_
_entity_poly.entity_id
_entity_poly.type
_entity_poly.pdbx_seq_one_letter_code
_entity_poly.pdbx_strand_id
1 'polypeptide(L)' 'MPKRNLRIVKRVRNVPVLGICEYCNAQFSGDPNMGNAQSAIQEQFNAHKCKPEDARQVAARIVREAKQD' A
#
# COMPACT_ATOMS: atom_id res chain seq x y z
N MET A 1 -4.11 -15.05 5.36
CA MET A 1 -3.17 -14.07 4.76
C MET A 1 -3.98 -12.82 4.46
N PRO A 2 -3.69 -11.65 5.06
CA PRO A 2 -4.44 -10.44 4.73
C PRO A 2 -4.23 -10.16 3.24
N LYS A 3 -5.32 -10.20 2.47
CA LYS A 3 -5.31 -9.89 1.04
C LYS A 3 -4.95 -8.41 0.91
N ARG A 4 -3.65 -8.12 0.76
CA ARG A 4 -3.18 -6.77 0.40
C ARG A 4 -3.75 -6.50 -0.99
N ASN A 5 -4.66 -5.53 -1.09
CA ASN A 5 -5.32 -5.21 -2.35
C ASN A 5 -4.67 -3.97 -2.97
N LEU A 6 -4.31 -4.07 -4.26
CA LEU A 6 -3.83 -2.93 -5.03
C LEU A 6 -5.03 -2.23 -5.65
N ARG A 7 -5.23 -0.95 -5.31
CA ARG A 7 -6.30 -0.12 -5.88
C ARG A 7 -5.71 0.92 -6.82
N ILE A 8 -6.09 0.87 -8.09
CA ILE A 8 -5.70 1.90 -9.06
C ILE A 8 -6.58 3.13 -8.87
N VAL A 9 -5.95 4.25 -8.49
CA VAL A 9 -6.64 5.53 -8.25
C VAL A 9 -6.58 6.47 -9.44
N LYS A 10 -5.57 6.31 -10.31
CA LYS A 10 -5.43 7.16 -11.51
C LYS A 10 -5.03 6.34 -12.72
N ARG A 11 -5.76 6.54 -13.81
CA ARG A 11 -5.46 6.00 -15.14
C ARG A 11 -5.36 7.15 -16.13
N VAL A 12 -4.37 7.09 -17.01
CA VAL A 12 -4.17 8.03 -18.11
C VAL A 12 -4.15 7.23 -19.39
N ARG A 13 -5.02 7.54 -20.36
CA ARG A 13 -5.11 6.82 -21.65
C ARG A 13 -5.22 5.30 -21.49
N ASN A 14 -6.11 4.85 -20.59
CA ASN A 14 -6.31 3.44 -20.23
C ASN A 14 -5.12 2.75 -19.51
N VAL A 15 -4.03 3.48 -19.24
CA VAL A 15 -2.85 2.97 -18.54
C VAL A 15 -2.92 3.38 -17.06
N PRO A 16 -2.82 2.44 -16.10
CA PRO A 16 -2.74 2.78 -14.68
C PRO A 16 -1.41 3.48 -14.39
N VAL A 17 -1.49 4.72 -13.89
CA VAL A 17 -0.31 5.54 -13.57
C VAL A 17 -0.09 5.70 -12.07
N LEU A 18 -1.14 5.46 -11.28
CA LEU A 18 -1.08 5.54 -9.83
C LEU A 18 -1.94 4.43 -9.22
N GLY A 19 -1.28 3.53 -8.50
CA GLY A 19 -1.90 2.51 -7.65
C GLY A 19 -1.59 2.76 -6.19
N ILE A 20 -2.48 2.37 -5.29
CA ILE A 20 -2.26 2.43 -3.85
C ILE A 20 -2.49 1.06 -3.20
N CYS A 21 -1.72 0.73 -2.17
CA CYS A 21 -2.03 -0.40 -1.31
C CYS A 21 -3.16 -0.01 -0.36
N GLU A 22 -4.27 -0.72 -0.37
CA GLU A 22 -5.40 -0.43 0.53
C GLU A 22 -5.08 -0.71 2.01
N TYR A 23 -4.04 -1.50 2.27
CA TYR A 23 -3.67 -1.89 3.62
C TYR A 23 -2.75 -0.88 4.33
N CYS A 24 -1.76 -0.32 3.62
CA CYS A 24 -0.78 0.62 4.18
C CYS A 24 -0.80 2.01 3.52
N ASN A 25 -1.72 2.24 2.58
CA ASN A 25 -1.79 3.46 1.77
C ASN A 25 -0.48 3.81 1.01
N ALA A 26 0.40 2.83 0.78
CA ALA A 26 1.59 3.01 -0.04
C ALA A 26 1.18 3.34 -1.48
N GLN A 27 1.74 4.41 -2.04
CA GLN A 27 1.47 4.86 -3.40
C GLN A 27 2.55 4.33 -4.35
N PHE A 28 2.12 3.85 -5.51
CA PHE A 28 2.94 3.26 -6.55
C PHE A 28 2.66 4.00 -7.85
N SER A 29 3.68 4.63 -8.40
CA SER A 29 3.57 5.41 -9.63
C SER A 29 4.16 4.60 -10.77
N GLY A 30 3.53 4.63 -11.94
CA GLY A 30 4.02 4.00 -13.16
C GLY A 30 4.06 5.02 -14.28
N ASP A 31 5.11 4.97 -15.11
CA ASP A 31 5.24 5.91 -16.22
C ASP A 31 4.34 5.50 -17.40
N PRO A 32 3.32 6.30 -17.76
CA PRO A 32 2.41 5.96 -18.85
C PRO A 32 3.07 5.97 -20.23
N ASN A 33 4.20 6.65 -20.42
CA ASN A 33 4.86 6.77 -21.72
C ASN A 33 5.70 5.53 -22.06
N MET A 34 6.13 4.77 -21.04
CA MET A 34 6.88 3.52 -21.24
C MET A 34 5.99 2.33 -21.63
N GLY A 35 4.66 2.50 -21.74
CA GLY A 35 3.70 1.44 -22.09
C GLY A 35 3.51 0.35 -21.02
N ASN A 36 4.44 0.19 -20.08
CA ASN A 36 4.46 -0.85 -19.06
C ASN A 36 4.14 -0.35 -17.64
N ALA A 37 3.50 0.82 -17.51
CA ALA A 37 3.17 1.42 -16.22
C ALA A 37 2.43 0.46 -15.28
N GLN A 38 1.52 -0.36 -15.83
CA GLN A 38 0.80 -1.37 -15.05
C GLN A 38 1.73 -2.44 -14.47
N SER A 39 2.64 -2.98 -15.28
CA SER A 39 3.61 -3.98 -14.82
C SER A 39 4.52 -3.37 -13.76
N ALA A 40 5.03 -2.16 -13.99
CA ALA A 40 5.87 -1.45 -13.03
C ALA A 40 5.15 -1.21 -11.69
N ILE A 41 3.89 -0.81 -11.70
CA ILE A 41 3.09 -0.64 -10.47
C ILE A 41 2.86 -1.99 -9.79
N GLN A 42 2.57 -3.04 -10.56
CA GLN A 42 2.33 -4.38 -10.03
C GLN A 42 3.60 -4.98 -9.42
N GLU A 43 4.76 -4.81 -10.06
CA GLU A 43 6.07 -5.22 -9.58
C GLU A 43 6.47 -4.45 -8.33
N GLN A 44 6.28 -3.13 -8.31
CA GLN A 44 6.49 -2.33 -7.10
C GLN A 44 5.57 -2.78 -5.97
N PHE A 45 4.30 -3.09 -6.26
CA PHE A 45 3.36 -3.62 -5.27
C PHE A 45 3.74 -5.03 -4.78
N ASN A 46 4.27 -5.88 -5.66
CA ASN A 46 4.71 -7.23 -5.31
C ASN A 46 6.01 -7.20 -4.47
N ALA A 47 6.97 -6.37 -4.90
CA ALA A 47 8.20 -6.08 -4.15
C ALA A 47 7.91 -5.36 -2.83
N HIS A 48 6.81 -4.60 -2.78
CA HIS A 48 6.32 -3.99 -1.57
C HIS A 48 5.82 -5.07 -0.60
N LYS A 49 6.73 -5.48 0.27
CA LYS A 49 6.38 -6.17 1.51
C LYS A 49 5.63 -5.18 2.39
N CYS A 50 4.32 -5.12 2.22
CA CYS A 50 3.41 -4.39 3.11
C CYS A 50 3.50 -5.02 4.50
N LYS A 51 4.49 -4.60 5.28
CA LYS A 51 4.67 -5.06 6.64
C LYS A 51 3.39 -4.71 7.36
N PRO A 52 2.63 -5.69 7.88
CA PRO A 52 1.53 -5.35 8.74
C PRO A 52 2.14 -4.62 9.93
N GLU A 53 1.77 -3.35 10.11
CA GLU A 53 2.03 -2.62 11.35
C GLU A 53 1.20 -3.19 12.53
N ASP A 54 0.69 -4.41 12.41
CA ASP A 54 0.11 -5.20 13.49
C ASP A 54 1.13 -5.49 14.60
N ALA A 55 2.44 -5.40 14.32
CA ALA A 55 3.47 -5.44 15.36
C ALA A 55 3.66 -4.11 16.11
N ARG A 56 3.10 -2.98 15.63
CA ARG A 56 3.32 -1.65 16.25
C ARG A 56 2.06 -0.98 16.77
N GLN A 57 0.88 -1.29 16.23
CA GLN A 57 -0.36 -0.70 16.74
C GLN A 57 -0.90 -1.39 18.00
N VAL A 58 -0.54 -2.67 18.25
CA VAL A 58 -0.85 -3.31 19.54
C VAL A 58 -0.03 -2.70 20.68
N ALA A 59 1.20 -2.24 20.42
CA ALA A 59 2.02 -1.55 21.42
C ALA A 59 1.51 -0.12 21.74
N ALA A 60 0.81 0.54 20.81
CA ALA A 60 0.31 1.90 21.02
C ALA A 60 -1.01 1.95 21.81
N ARG A 61 -1.78 0.84 21.87
CA ARG A 61 -3.02 0.75 22.66
C ARG A 61 -2.79 0.26 24.08
N ILE A 62 -1.89 -0.71 24.29
CA ILE A 62 -1.63 -1.28 25.63
C ILE A 62 -0.99 -0.25 26.59
N VAL A 63 -0.26 0.74 26.07
CA VAL A 63 0.40 1.76 26.92
C VAL A 63 -0.56 2.82 27.47
N ARG A 64 -1.81 2.90 27.00
CA ARG A 64 -2.80 3.87 27.53
C ARG A 64 -3.69 3.32 28.64
N GLU A 65 -3.75 2.00 28.83
CA GLU A 65 -4.61 1.38 29.86
C GLU A 65 -3.87 1.10 31.18
N ALA A 66 -2.58 1.42 31.27
CA ALA A 66 -1.75 1.20 32.47
C ALA A 66 -1.45 2.49 33.27
N LYS A 67 -2.31 3.52 33.18
CA LYS A 67 -2.19 4.72 34.01
C LYS A 67 -3.57 5.24 34.39
N GLN A 68 -3.80 5.36 35.70
CA GLN A 68 -5.02 5.72 36.45
C GLN A 68 -5.73 4.46 36.97
N ASP A 69 -5.31 3.89 38.11
CA ASP A 69 -5.45 4.41 39.49
C ASP A 69 -6.89 4.84 39.81
#